data_AF-A0AA88MIQ1-F1
#
_entry.id   AF-A0AA88MIQ1-F1
#
_cell.length_a   1.000
_cell.length_b   1.000
_cell.length_c   1.000
_cell.angle_alpha   90.00
_cell.angle_beta   90.00
_cell.angle_gamma   90.00
#
_symmetry.space_group_name_H-M   'P 1'
#
loop_
_entity.id
_entity.type
_entity.pdbx_description
1 polymer ?
#
loop_
_entity_poly.entity_id
_entity_poly.type
_entity_poly.pdbx_seq_one_letter_code
_entity_poly.pdbx_strand_id
1 'polypeptide(L)'
;MRRRGSVQQKIPCVFLTEVKEEASRKRDGQHFQVVATETLNPAAVESDIYHAVATEKLDGTCCYVTLYRGEAYLWARLDRKPTKQVDKRFRKHQHAQKTCKGFTWNVEEDFRTVPESWIPARRVRYESGHPVPDEHGHIPGWIPVDKSNKQYCWHASVVDYDARKALVLRPSDEDEAVLEIVSVSLSELMEQTLELIGTNVNGNPYGLGSKKNPLHVLVPHGILRVRNAPAVEFHQLHSWFRDSDEGRVEGIVWHCNDGALVKIHRHHLGLKWPEGETFLNSRPVVVRLSQLPFHLDVSPDSRKNLFFALSSLAGRRFSSVRDVQLEA
;
A
#
# COMPACT_ATOMS: atom_id res chain seq x y z
N MET A 1 11.47 -10.19 -14.75
CA MET A 1 10.46 -10.72 -13.80
C MET A 1 9.06 -10.43 -14.34
N ARG A 2 8.14 -11.41 -14.33
CA ARG A 2 6.71 -11.15 -14.60
C ARG A 2 6.20 -10.16 -13.54
N ARG A 3 5.53 -9.08 -13.95
CA ARG A 3 4.97 -8.07 -13.05
C ARG A 3 3.93 -8.75 -12.15
N ARG A 4 4.08 -8.61 -10.84
CA ARG A 4 3.20 -9.24 -9.84
C ARG A 4 1.94 -8.40 -9.62
N GLY A 5 0.90 -9.04 -9.10
CA GLY A 5 -0.48 -8.57 -9.13
C GLY A 5 -0.65 -7.11 -8.69
N SER A 6 -1.56 -6.41 -9.37
CA SER A 6 -1.89 -5.01 -9.10
C SER A 6 -3.06 -4.89 -8.13
N VAL A 7 -2.94 -4.01 -7.13
CA VAL A 7 -3.96 -3.75 -6.10
C VAL A 7 -5.14 -2.97 -6.69
N GLN A 8 -6.01 -3.66 -7.43
CA GLN A 8 -7.16 -3.05 -8.13
C GLN A 8 -8.48 -3.19 -7.36
N GLN A 9 -8.49 -3.98 -6.29
CA GLN A 9 -9.64 -4.20 -5.41
C GLN A 9 -9.17 -4.31 -3.97
N LYS A 10 -10.11 -4.33 -3.02
CA LYS A 10 -9.77 -4.65 -1.64
C LYS A 10 -9.31 -6.11 -1.57
N ILE A 11 -8.09 -6.31 -1.08
CA ILE A 11 -7.50 -7.65 -0.95
C ILE A 11 -8.17 -8.38 0.23
N PRO A 12 -8.77 -9.57 0.03
CA PRO A 12 -9.38 -10.38 1.08
C PRO A 12 -8.35 -10.98 2.03
N CYS A 13 -8.81 -11.37 3.22
CA CYS A 13 -7.99 -12.12 4.18
C CYS A 13 -7.82 -13.58 3.71
N VAL A 14 -6.64 -14.18 3.96
CA VAL A 14 -6.33 -15.58 3.63
C VAL A 14 -7.16 -16.57 4.44
N PHE A 15 -7.57 -16.18 5.64
CA PHE A 15 -8.55 -16.88 6.46
C PHE A 15 -9.87 -16.12 6.44
N LEU A 16 -10.97 -16.83 6.68
CA LEU A 16 -12.24 -16.19 7.01
C LEU A 16 -12.07 -15.32 8.26
N THR A 17 -12.75 -14.17 8.29
CA THR A 17 -12.67 -13.24 9.42
C THR A 17 -13.98 -13.17 10.19
N GLU A 18 -13.88 -12.98 11.50
CA GLU A 18 -15.01 -12.75 12.38
C GLU A 18 -14.83 -11.47 13.20
N VAL A 19 -15.94 -10.94 13.71
CA VAL A 19 -15.94 -9.80 14.63
C VAL A 19 -16.08 -10.35 16.05
N LYS A 20 -15.13 -10.01 16.92
CA LYS A 20 -15.18 -10.30 18.36
C LYS A 20 -15.50 -9.02 19.14
N GLU A 21 -16.45 -9.08 20.06
CA GLU A 21 -16.84 -7.99 20.96
C GLU A 21 -15.85 -7.88 22.14
N GLU A 22 -14.60 -7.56 21.81
CA GLU A 22 -13.52 -7.33 22.75
C GLU A 22 -12.68 -6.13 22.31
N ALA A 23 -11.96 -5.52 23.25
CA ALA A 23 -11.17 -4.33 22.98
C ALA A 23 -10.16 -4.55 21.83
N SER A 24 -10.13 -3.61 20.90
CA SER A 24 -9.24 -3.64 19.75
C SER A 24 -7.80 -3.41 20.16
N ARG A 25 -6.92 -4.34 19.78
CA ARG A 25 -5.46 -4.19 19.92
C ARG A 25 -4.86 -3.19 18.91
N LYS A 26 -5.66 -2.74 17.93
CA LYS A 26 -5.24 -1.83 16.85
C LYS A 26 -5.64 -0.38 17.11
N ARG A 27 -6.75 -0.14 17.81
CA ARG A 27 -7.33 1.20 17.98
C ARG A 27 -7.89 1.38 19.38
N ASP A 28 -7.33 2.35 20.10
CA ASP A 28 -7.81 2.71 21.43
C ASP A 28 -9.29 3.13 21.40
N GLY A 29 -10.04 2.68 22.40
CA GLY A 29 -11.47 2.98 22.55
C GLY A 29 -12.41 2.21 21.61
N GLN A 30 -11.89 1.33 20.75
CA GLN A 30 -12.74 0.44 19.95
C GLN A 30 -13.01 -0.85 20.74
N HIS A 31 -14.29 -1.16 21.00
CA HIS A 31 -14.73 -2.31 21.81
C HIS A 31 -14.97 -3.61 21.03
N PHE A 32 -14.58 -3.65 19.77
CA PHE A 32 -14.63 -4.85 18.93
C PHE A 32 -13.34 -4.98 18.12
N GLN A 33 -12.98 -6.19 17.71
CA GLN A 33 -11.90 -6.43 16.76
C GLN A 33 -12.30 -7.43 15.67
N VAL A 34 -11.68 -7.26 14.49
CA VAL A 34 -11.83 -8.19 13.37
C VAL A 34 -10.61 -9.10 13.37
N VAL A 35 -10.83 -10.39 13.57
CA VAL A 35 -9.77 -11.40 13.66
C VAL A 35 -9.96 -12.47 12.60
N ALA A 36 -8.86 -13.09 12.20
CA ALA A 36 -8.87 -14.29 11.37
C ALA A 36 -9.31 -15.49 12.21
N THR A 37 -10.14 -16.34 11.61
CA THR A 37 -10.41 -17.69 12.08
C THR A 37 -9.30 -18.63 11.61
N GLU A 38 -9.36 -19.90 12.04
CA GLU A 38 -8.44 -20.94 11.55
C GLU A 38 -8.87 -21.50 10.18
N THR A 39 -10.04 -21.11 9.68
CA THR A 39 -10.60 -21.60 8.41
C THR A 39 -10.07 -20.78 7.25
N LEU A 40 -9.43 -21.46 6.28
CA LEU A 40 -8.99 -20.83 5.04
C LEU A 40 -10.18 -20.24 4.26
N ASN A 41 -9.94 -19.07 3.66
CA ASN A 41 -10.90 -18.46 2.77
C ASN A 41 -11.02 -19.31 1.48
N PRO A 42 -12.22 -19.80 1.11
CA PRO A 42 -12.39 -20.59 -0.11
C PRO A 42 -11.84 -19.91 -1.36
N ALA A 43 -11.98 -18.58 -1.48
CA ALA A 43 -11.44 -17.82 -2.59
C ALA A 43 -9.90 -17.90 -2.68
N ALA A 44 -9.21 -18.04 -1.55
CA ALA A 44 -7.76 -18.23 -1.53
C ALA A 44 -7.37 -19.61 -2.05
N VAL A 45 -8.12 -20.65 -1.66
CA VAL A 45 -7.90 -22.03 -2.13
C VAL A 45 -8.20 -22.14 -3.63
N GLU A 46 -9.31 -21.56 -4.09
CA GLU A 46 -9.68 -21.48 -5.51
C GLU A 46 -8.61 -20.79 -6.35
N SER A 47 -7.89 -19.83 -5.77
CA SER A 47 -6.79 -19.12 -6.43
C SER A 47 -5.42 -19.82 -6.29
N ASP A 48 -5.38 -21.06 -5.81
CA ASP A 48 -4.14 -21.84 -5.62
C ASP A 48 -3.07 -21.13 -4.76
N ILE A 49 -3.48 -20.70 -3.56
CA ILE A 49 -2.62 -19.98 -2.61
C ILE A 49 -1.31 -20.71 -2.27
N TYR A 50 -1.27 -22.04 -2.36
CA TYR A 50 -0.11 -22.85 -1.99
C TYR A 50 1.07 -22.71 -2.96
N HIS A 51 0.81 -22.30 -4.20
CA HIS A 51 1.85 -21.98 -5.19
C HIS A 51 2.03 -20.47 -5.40
N ALA A 52 1.37 -19.65 -4.59
CA ALA A 52 1.43 -18.20 -4.69
C ALA A 52 2.75 -17.64 -4.14
N VAL A 53 3.16 -16.48 -4.65
CA VAL A 53 4.37 -15.81 -4.14
C VAL A 53 4.03 -14.90 -2.96
N ALA A 54 4.62 -15.19 -1.80
CA ALA A 54 4.51 -14.37 -0.60
C ALA A 54 5.42 -13.13 -0.66
N THR A 55 4.86 -11.97 -0.30
CA THR A 55 5.55 -10.69 -0.28
C THR A 55 5.15 -9.90 0.97
N GLU A 56 6.06 -9.06 1.46
CA GLU A 56 5.81 -8.21 2.61
C GLU A 56 4.64 -7.27 2.30
N LYS A 57 3.66 -7.23 3.21
CA LYS A 57 2.65 -6.18 3.20
C LYS A 57 3.23 -4.97 3.92
N LEU A 58 3.22 -3.83 3.25
CA LEU A 58 3.63 -2.57 3.84
C LEU A 58 2.42 -1.79 4.38
N ASP A 59 2.66 -1.05 5.46
CA ASP A 59 1.70 -0.16 6.09
C ASP A 59 1.87 1.26 5.54
N GLY A 60 1.24 1.49 4.39
CA GLY A 60 1.27 2.77 3.71
C GLY A 60 -0.07 3.15 3.08
N THR A 61 -0.01 4.05 2.10
CA THR A 61 -1.17 4.38 1.25
C THR A 61 -0.95 3.97 -0.19
N CYS A 62 -1.91 3.22 -0.73
CA CYS A 62 -1.80 2.63 -2.05
C CYS A 62 -1.85 3.72 -3.12
N CYS A 63 -0.97 3.58 -4.10
CA CYS A 63 -0.79 4.44 -5.26
C CYS A 63 -0.85 3.59 -6.54
N TYR A 64 -1.00 4.26 -7.67
CA TYR A 64 -1.02 3.65 -8.99
C TYR A 64 -0.40 4.59 -10.00
N VAL A 65 0.35 4.07 -10.98
CA VAL A 65 0.89 4.89 -12.06
C VAL A 65 0.18 4.52 -13.36
N THR A 66 -0.48 5.50 -13.97
CA THR A 66 -1.13 5.37 -15.28
C THR A 66 -1.17 6.73 -15.97
N LEU A 67 -1.70 6.76 -17.19
CA LEU A 67 -1.77 7.97 -18.00
C LEU A 67 -2.73 9.00 -17.41
N TYR A 68 -2.28 10.25 -17.31
CA TYR A 68 -3.14 11.42 -17.11
C TYR A 68 -2.78 12.47 -18.15
N ARG A 69 -3.76 12.88 -18.97
CA ARG A 69 -3.56 13.84 -20.08
C ARG A 69 -2.41 13.45 -21.03
N GLY A 70 -2.29 12.15 -21.31
CA GLY A 70 -1.29 11.60 -22.23
C GLY A 70 0.08 11.30 -21.62
N GLU A 71 0.30 11.62 -20.34
CA GLU A 71 1.60 11.47 -19.68
C GLU A 71 1.53 10.51 -18.49
N ALA A 72 2.64 9.82 -18.20
CA ALA A 72 2.74 8.94 -17.04
C ALA A 72 2.62 9.75 -15.74
N TYR A 73 1.70 9.36 -14.87
CA TYR A 73 1.33 10.18 -13.71
C TYR A 73 1.09 9.31 -12.47
N LEU A 74 1.33 9.84 -11.28
CA LEU A 74 1.01 9.15 -10.03
C LEU A 74 -0.44 9.43 -9.64
N TRP A 75 -1.13 8.38 -9.23
CA TRP A 75 -2.52 8.42 -8.78
C TRP A 75 -2.61 7.90 -7.36
N ALA A 76 -3.35 8.61 -6.50
CA ALA A 76 -3.65 8.21 -5.15
C ALA A 76 -4.94 7.37 -5.13
N ARG A 77 -5.03 6.42 -4.19
CA ARG A 77 -6.25 5.64 -3.97
C ARG A 77 -7.37 6.54 -3.44
N LEU A 78 -8.51 6.53 -4.11
CA LEU A 78 -9.73 7.19 -3.66
C LEU A 78 -10.93 6.26 -3.89
N ASP A 79 -11.35 5.54 -2.84
CA ASP A 79 -12.56 4.72 -2.91
C ASP A 79 -13.80 5.61 -2.84
N ARG A 80 -14.71 5.45 -3.81
CA ARG A 80 -16.03 6.09 -3.75
C ARG A 80 -16.90 5.30 -2.77
N LYS A 81 -17.26 5.97 -1.67
CA LYS A 81 -17.99 5.39 -0.53
C LYS A 81 -19.48 5.74 -0.58
N PRO A 82 -20.35 4.91 -0.01
CA PRO A 82 -21.76 5.21 0.10
C PRO A 82 -22.00 6.41 1.02
N THR A 83 -23.15 7.06 0.88
CA THR A 83 -23.62 8.06 1.83
C THR A 83 -23.88 7.42 3.20
N LYS A 84 -23.89 8.21 4.27
CA LYS A 84 -24.11 7.69 5.64
C LYS A 84 -25.44 6.93 5.76
N GLN A 85 -26.49 7.41 5.09
CA GLN A 85 -27.81 6.79 5.12
C GLN A 85 -27.80 5.43 4.43
N VAL A 86 -27.15 5.33 3.26
CA VAL A 86 -27.10 4.08 2.50
C VAL A 86 -26.15 3.08 3.14
N ASP A 87 -25.01 3.50 3.69
CA ASP A 87 -24.13 2.63 4.47
C ASP A 87 -24.89 1.94 5.62
N LYS A 88 -25.76 2.69 6.31
CA LYS A 88 -26.63 2.13 7.36
C LYS A 88 -27.64 1.11 6.81
N ARG A 89 -28.27 1.40 5.66
CA ARG A 89 -29.21 0.49 4.98
C ARG A 89 -28.50 -0.80 4.54
N PHE A 90 -27.33 -0.67 3.94
CA PHE A 90 -26.51 -1.78 3.46
C PHE A 90 -26.05 -2.69 4.60
N ARG A 91 -25.53 -2.12 5.70
CA ARG A 91 -25.15 -2.92 6.88
C ARG A 91 -26.33 -3.66 7.50
N LYS A 92 -27.52 -3.04 7.54
CA LYS A 92 -28.75 -3.71 8.01
C LYS A 92 -29.12 -4.89 7.11
N HIS A 93 -29.01 -4.73 5.79
CA HIS A 93 -29.22 -5.81 4.83
C HIS A 93 -28.24 -6.95 5.02
N GLN A 94 -26.94 -6.63 5.12
CA GLN A 94 -25.88 -7.62 5.36
C GLN A 94 -26.12 -8.41 6.65
N HIS A 95 -26.53 -7.75 7.73
CA HIS A 95 -26.83 -8.42 9.00
C HIS A 95 -28.06 -9.33 8.89
N ALA A 96 -29.13 -8.86 8.22
CA ALA A 96 -30.38 -9.61 8.10
C ALA A 96 -30.25 -10.83 7.17
N GLN A 97 -29.56 -10.68 6.04
CA GLN A 97 -29.48 -11.70 4.99
C GLN A 97 -28.21 -12.55 5.07
N LYS A 98 -27.23 -12.16 5.91
CA LYS A 98 -25.87 -12.73 5.94
C LYS A 98 -25.19 -12.76 4.56
N THR A 99 -25.62 -11.89 3.65
CA THR A 99 -25.09 -11.75 2.29
C THR A 99 -25.27 -10.32 1.82
N CYS A 100 -24.40 -9.87 0.90
CA CYS A 100 -24.58 -8.62 0.17
C CYS A 100 -25.43 -8.81 -1.10
N LYS A 101 -25.70 -10.05 -1.52
CA LYS A 101 -26.51 -10.33 -2.72
C LYS A 101 -27.93 -9.81 -2.53
N GLY A 102 -28.52 -9.33 -3.64
CA GLY A 102 -29.88 -8.81 -3.67
C GLY A 102 -30.06 -7.39 -3.11
N PHE A 103 -28.98 -6.72 -2.67
CA PHE A 103 -29.06 -5.29 -2.36
C PHE A 103 -28.98 -4.46 -3.65
N THR A 104 -30.01 -3.68 -3.93
CA THR A 104 -30.06 -2.79 -5.09
C THR A 104 -29.39 -1.45 -4.77
N TRP A 105 -28.39 -1.09 -5.57
CA TRP A 105 -27.69 0.20 -5.49
C TRP A 105 -28.22 1.18 -6.53
N ASN A 106 -28.47 2.42 -6.14
CA ASN A 106 -28.59 3.54 -7.07
C ASN A 106 -27.22 4.26 -7.13
N VAL A 107 -26.39 3.96 -8.12
CA VAL A 107 -24.99 4.45 -8.19
C VAL A 107 -24.90 5.99 -8.22
N GLU A 108 -25.92 6.68 -8.70
CA GLU A 108 -25.94 8.15 -8.79
C GLU A 108 -26.21 8.80 -7.42
N GLU A 109 -27.17 8.26 -6.67
CA GLU A 109 -27.64 8.86 -5.41
C GLU A 109 -26.97 8.25 -4.17
N ASP A 110 -26.65 6.96 -4.22
CA ASP A 110 -26.23 6.21 -3.03
C ASP A 110 -24.79 6.51 -2.61
N PHE A 111 -23.99 7.15 -3.48
CA PHE A 111 -22.55 7.33 -3.32
C PHE A 111 -22.13 8.79 -3.27
N ARG A 112 -21.06 9.06 -2.51
CA ARG A 112 -20.45 10.39 -2.47
C ARG A 112 -19.95 10.80 -3.86
N THR A 113 -19.97 12.10 -4.12
CA THR A 113 -19.40 12.68 -5.33
C THR A 113 -17.88 12.52 -5.31
N VAL A 114 -17.32 12.33 -6.51
CA VAL A 114 -15.88 12.27 -6.75
C VAL A 114 -15.52 13.32 -7.80
N PRO A 115 -14.27 13.80 -7.86
CA PRO A 115 -13.85 14.72 -8.91
C PRO A 115 -13.97 14.08 -10.30
N GLU A 116 -14.12 14.88 -11.34
CA GLU A 116 -14.23 14.42 -12.74
C GLU A 116 -13.01 13.59 -13.19
N SER A 117 -11.82 13.91 -12.68
CA SER A 117 -10.60 13.17 -12.97
C SER A 117 -10.50 11.82 -12.26
N TRP A 118 -11.47 11.45 -11.42
CA TRP A 118 -11.50 10.15 -10.77
C TRP A 118 -11.76 9.04 -11.77
N ILE A 119 -11.02 7.94 -11.67
CA ILE A 119 -11.24 6.74 -12.47
C ILE A 119 -11.47 5.51 -11.57
N PRO A 120 -12.40 4.61 -11.94
CA PRO A 120 -12.56 3.34 -11.24
C PRO A 120 -11.31 2.46 -11.44
N ALA A 121 -10.99 1.65 -10.44
CA ALA A 121 -9.89 0.70 -10.55
C ALA A 121 -10.21 -0.40 -11.57
N ARG A 122 -9.19 -0.94 -12.24
CA ARG A 122 -9.36 -1.79 -13.44
C ARG A 122 -10.20 -3.05 -13.26
N ARG A 123 -10.27 -3.58 -12.04
CA ARG A 123 -11.05 -4.80 -11.73
C ARG A 123 -12.40 -4.49 -11.10
N VAL A 124 -12.82 -3.23 -11.05
CA VAL A 124 -14.19 -2.88 -10.65
C VAL A 124 -15.16 -3.46 -11.68
N ARG A 125 -16.22 -4.12 -11.18
CA ARG A 125 -17.27 -4.67 -12.04
C ARG A 125 -18.18 -3.55 -12.53
N TYR A 126 -18.84 -3.78 -13.67
CA TYR A 126 -19.78 -2.84 -14.25
C TYR A 126 -21.13 -3.51 -14.46
N GLU A 127 -22.20 -2.78 -14.17
CA GLU A 127 -23.59 -3.16 -14.48
C GLU A 127 -24.26 -1.97 -15.16
N SER A 128 -24.91 -2.21 -16.30
CA SER A 128 -25.56 -1.16 -17.10
C SER A 128 -24.66 0.06 -17.40
N GLY A 129 -23.35 -0.18 -17.60
CA GLY A 129 -22.38 0.88 -17.89
C GLY A 129 -21.83 1.63 -16.67
N HIS A 130 -22.29 1.34 -15.46
CA HIS A 130 -21.84 2.00 -14.23
C HIS A 130 -20.97 1.07 -13.37
N PRO A 131 -19.92 1.60 -12.70
CA PRO A 131 -19.11 0.82 -11.78
C PRO A 131 -19.95 0.44 -10.55
N VAL A 132 -19.90 -0.84 -10.16
CA VAL A 132 -20.64 -1.35 -9.00
C VAL A 132 -19.72 -1.57 -7.80
N PRO A 133 -20.23 -1.43 -6.57
CA PRO A 133 -19.44 -1.61 -5.37
C PRO A 133 -18.98 -3.07 -5.16
N ASP A 134 -17.91 -3.20 -4.38
CA ASP A 134 -17.44 -4.45 -3.83
C ASP A 134 -18.35 -4.98 -2.71
N GLU A 135 -18.00 -6.12 -2.13
CA GLU A 135 -18.74 -6.75 -1.03
C GLU A 135 -18.83 -5.90 0.25
N HIS A 136 -18.01 -4.85 0.35
CA HIS A 136 -18.02 -3.89 1.45
C HIS A 136 -18.77 -2.60 1.11
N GLY A 137 -19.40 -2.53 -0.06
CA GLY A 137 -20.16 -1.37 -0.50
C GLY A 137 -19.30 -0.24 -1.03
N HIS A 138 -18.01 -0.44 -1.29
CA HIS A 138 -17.11 0.58 -1.83
C HIS A 138 -16.84 0.39 -3.31
N ILE A 139 -16.63 1.48 -4.05
CA ILE A 139 -16.13 1.42 -5.42
C ILE A 139 -14.67 1.86 -5.43
N PRO A 140 -13.71 0.91 -5.51
CA PRO A 140 -12.30 1.18 -5.75
C PRO A 140 -12.03 2.18 -6.86
N GLY A 141 -11.14 3.14 -6.62
CA GLY A 141 -10.73 4.06 -7.67
C GLY A 141 -9.50 4.89 -7.35
N TRP A 142 -9.17 5.77 -8.29
CA TRP A 142 -7.91 6.49 -8.35
C TRP A 142 -8.17 7.96 -8.70
N ILE A 143 -7.34 8.85 -8.18
CA ILE A 143 -7.34 10.28 -8.51
C ILE A 143 -5.91 10.74 -8.79
N PRO A 144 -5.64 11.58 -9.81
CA PRO A 144 -4.28 11.99 -10.11
C PRO A 144 -3.73 12.87 -8.97
N VAL A 145 -2.47 12.67 -8.63
CA VAL A 145 -1.77 13.41 -7.57
C VAL A 145 -1.38 14.80 -8.08
N ASP A 146 -2.14 15.80 -7.68
CA ASP A 146 -1.86 17.21 -7.97
C ASP A 146 -1.01 17.84 -6.85
N LYS A 147 0.07 18.55 -7.21
CA LYS A 147 0.94 19.27 -6.27
C LYS A 147 0.18 20.33 -5.46
N SER A 148 -0.91 20.89 -6.00
CA SER A 148 -1.76 21.88 -5.32
C SER A 148 -2.74 21.27 -4.32
N ASN A 149 -3.00 19.96 -4.41
CA ASN A 149 -3.94 19.28 -3.53
C ASN A 149 -3.26 18.89 -2.22
N LYS A 150 -3.57 19.63 -1.15
CA LYS A 150 -3.05 19.38 0.21
C LYS A 150 -3.34 17.98 0.75
N GLN A 151 -4.39 17.30 0.26
CA GLN A 151 -4.70 15.93 0.67
C GLN A 151 -3.60 14.94 0.22
N TYR A 152 -2.94 15.20 -0.90
CA TYR A 152 -1.96 14.31 -1.52
C TYR A 152 -0.55 14.90 -1.51
N CYS A 153 -0.25 15.87 -0.64
CA CYS A 153 1.06 16.51 -0.59
C CYS A 153 2.23 15.54 -0.38
N TRP A 154 2.03 14.45 0.38
CA TRP A 154 3.05 13.40 0.58
C TRP A 154 3.20 12.46 -0.62
N HIS A 155 2.17 12.35 -1.45
CA HIS A 155 2.30 11.63 -2.73
C HIS A 155 3.04 12.52 -3.73
N ALA A 156 2.79 13.83 -3.70
CA ALA A 156 3.46 14.80 -4.55
C ALA A 156 4.95 14.95 -4.21
N SER A 157 5.37 14.69 -2.95
CA SER A 157 6.78 14.80 -2.55
C SER A 157 7.70 13.72 -3.11
N VAL A 158 7.15 12.60 -3.59
CA VAL A 158 7.91 11.46 -4.13
C VAL A 158 7.97 11.43 -5.66
N VAL A 159 7.43 12.46 -6.32
CA VAL A 159 7.41 12.57 -7.78
C VAL A 159 7.90 13.93 -8.25
N ASP A 160 8.72 13.90 -9.29
CA ASP A 160 9.10 15.08 -10.06
C ASP A 160 8.50 14.94 -11.45
N TYR A 161 7.38 15.63 -11.70
CA TYR A 161 6.69 15.58 -12.99
C TYR A 161 7.46 16.28 -14.11
N ASP A 162 8.32 17.25 -13.80
CA ASP A 162 9.12 17.96 -14.80
C ASP A 162 10.24 17.03 -15.29
N ALA A 163 10.90 16.33 -14.36
CA ALA A 163 11.87 15.29 -14.69
C ALA A 163 11.23 13.94 -15.09
N ARG A 164 9.92 13.78 -14.89
CA ARG A 164 9.14 12.53 -15.07
C ARG A 164 9.70 11.36 -14.26
N LYS A 165 10.14 11.61 -13.02
CA LYS A 165 10.75 10.62 -12.13
C LYS A 165 9.99 10.42 -10.84
N ALA A 166 10.18 9.27 -10.22
CA ALA A 166 9.67 8.93 -8.90
C ALA A 166 10.79 8.41 -7.99
N LEU A 167 10.69 8.66 -6.68
CA LEU A 167 11.55 8.10 -5.66
C LEU A 167 11.00 6.72 -5.23
N VAL A 168 11.81 5.69 -5.46
CA VAL A 168 11.44 4.30 -5.21
C VAL A 168 12.40 3.64 -4.24
N LEU A 169 11.87 2.92 -3.26
CA LEU A 169 12.61 1.97 -2.44
C LEU A 169 12.35 0.56 -2.97
N ARG A 170 13.43 -0.17 -3.28
CA ARG A 170 13.38 -1.54 -3.81
C ARG A 170 14.61 -2.35 -3.36
N PRO A 171 14.60 -3.69 -3.43
CA PRO A 171 15.83 -4.48 -3.32
C PRO A 171 16.85 -4.07 -4.39
N SER A 172 18.14 -4.12 -4.08
CA SER A 172 19.19 -3.86 -5.04
C SER A 172 19.31 -5.02 -6.05
N ASP A 173 19.61 -4.69 -7.30
CA ASP A 173 19.81 -5.68 -8.36
C ASP A 173 21.09 -6.52 -8.13
N GLU A 174 22.07 -5.99 -7.38
CA GLU A 174 23.34 -6.65 -7.04
C GLU A 174 23.21 -7.60 -5.83
N ASP A 175 22.44 -7.18 -4.82
CA ASP A 175 22.20 -7.94 -3.60
C ASP A 175 20.78 -7.66 -3.10
N GLU A 176 19.89 -8.63 -3.28
CA GLU A 176 18.51 -8.55 -2.82
C GLU A 176 18.39 -8.38 -1.29
N ALA A 177 19.41 -8.67 -0.48
CA ALA A 177 19.37 -8.38 0.96
C ALA A 177 19.48 -6.88 1.25
N VAL A 178 20.11 -6.12 0.35
CA VAL A 178 20.28 -4.67 0.41
C VAL A 178 19.09 -3.99 -0.26
N LEU A 179 18.60 -2.91 0.35
CA LEU A 179 17.63 -2.01 -0.24
C LEU A 179 18.34 -0.85 -0.95
N GLU A 180 17.67 -0.24 -1.91
CA GLU A 180 18.13 0.99 -2.54
C GLU A 180 17.00 2.00 -2.67
N ILE A 181 17.30 3.26 -2.34
CA ILE A 181 16.47 4.41 -2.69
C ILE A 181 16.98 4.95 -4.02
N VAL A 182 16.15 4.88 -5.04
CA VAL A 182 16.51 5.20 -6.42
C VAL A 182 15.52 6.18 -7.04
N SER A 183 15.96 6.85 -8.10
CA SER A 183 15.09 7.64 -8.96
C SER A 183 14.83 6.89 -10.26
N VAL A 184 13.57 6.53 -10.52
CA VAL A 184 13.15 5.80 -11.72
C VAL A 184 12.23 6.64 -12.58
N SER A 185 12.15 6.36 -13.88
CA SER A 185 11.15 7.03 -14.73
C SER A 185 9.74 6.60 -14.34
N LEU A 186 8.78 7.53 -14.35
CA LEU A 186 7.36 7.20 -14.16
C LEU A 186 6.85 6.21 -15.23
N SER A 187 7.44 6.20 -16.43
CA SER A 187 7.07 5.25 -17.48
C SER A 187 7.48 3.81 -17.15
N GLU A 188 8.55 3.60 -16.37
CA GLU A 188 8.94 2.27 -15.89
C GLU A 188 7.91 1.71 -14.90
N LEU A 189 7.28 2.61 -14.14
CA LEU A 189 6.22 2.29 -13.16
C LEU A 189 4.83 2.17 -13.79
N MET A 190 4.71 2.43 -15.10
CA MET A 190 3.43 2.40 -15.81
C MET A 190 2.67 1.10 -15.55
N GLU A 191 1.41 1.24 -15.15
CA GLU A 191 0.50 0.16 -14.77
C GLU A 191 0.84 -0.63 -13.51
N GLN A 192 1.71 -0.10 -12.66
CA GLN A 192 2.03 -0.67 -11.37
C GLN A 192 1.27 0.03 -10.24
N THR A 193 0.84 -0.75 -9.26
CA THR A 193 0.42 -0.22 -7.96
C THR A 193 1.62 -0.19 -7.02
N LEU A 194 1.74 0.86 -6.22
CA LEU A 194 2.84 1.06 -5.27
C LEU A 194 2.27 1.39 -3.89
N GLU A 195 3.02 1.13 -2.85
CA GLU A 195 2.71 1.58 -1.50
C GLU A 195 3.56 2.84 -1.22
N LEU A 196 2.93 3.96 -0.89
CA LEU A 196 3.64 5.12 -0.36
C LEU A 196 3.86 4.91 1.13
N ILE A 197 5.11 4.98 1.58
CA ILE A 197 5.49 4.95 3.01
C ILE A 197 6.31 6.19 3.34
N GLY A 198 6.33 6.60 4.62
CA GLY A 198 7.20 7.69 5.06
C GLY A 198 6.74 8.39 6.33
N THR A 199 7.42 9.48 6.66
CA THR A 199 7.31 10.21 7.93
C THR A 199 5.88 10.59 8.33
N ASN A 200 5.03 10.88 7.34
CA ASN A 200 3.66 11.37 7.56
C ASN A 200 2.58 10.37 7.12
N VAL A 201 2.96 9.12 6.88
CA VAL A 201 2.06 8.08 6.40
C VAL A 201 1.82 7.05 7.50
N ASN A 202 0.55 6.79 7.81
CA ASN A 202 0.09 5.77 8.76
C ASN A 202 0.82 5.71 10.11
N GLY A 203 1.23 6.87 10.65
CA GLY A 203 1.94 6.93 11.93
C GLY A 203 3.43 6.57 11.86
N ASN A 204 3.99 6.45 10.66
CA ASN A 204 5.41 6.16 10.40
C ASN A 204 5.93 4.89 11.11
N PRO A 205 5.32 3.71 10.88
CA PRO A 205 5.72 2.47 11.56
C PRO A 205 7.16 2.04 11.24
N TYR A 206 7.74 2.58 10.17
CA TYR A 206 9.10 2.31 9.72
C TYR A 206 10.12 3.37 10.18
N GLY A 207 9.70 4.45 10.83
CA GLY A 207 10.62 5.46 11.36
C GLY A 207 11.40 6.23 10.29
N LEU A 208 10.85 6.43 9.09
CA LEU A 208 11.51 7.19 8.03
C LEU A 208 11.52 8.68 8.37
N GLY A 209 12.68 9.31 8.25
CA GLY A 209 12.88 10.75 8.42
C GLY A 209 12.39 11.30 9.76
N SER A 210 12.16 12.61 9.81
CA SER A 210 11.63 13.31 10.99
C SER A 210 10.63 14.38 10.59
N LYS A 211 9.85 14.91 11.54
CA LYS A 211 8.92 16.02 11.25
C LYS A 211 9.63 17.25 10.66
N LYS A 212 10.89 17.49 11.04
CA LYS A 212 11.70 18.59 10.51
C LYS A 212 12.17 18.27 9.09
N ASN A 213 12.62 17.03 8.88
CA ASN A 213 13.20 16.56 7.63
C ASN A 213 12.46 15.29 7.18
N PRO A 214 11.26 15.42 6.58
CA PRO A 214 10.43 14.28 6.24
C PRO A 214 11.02 13.49 5.05
N LEU A 215 10.90 12.17 5.11
CA LEU A 215 11.30 11.24 4.07
C LEU A 215 10.10 10.38 3.68
N HIS A 216 9.80 10.31 2.38
CA HIS A 216 8.77 9.49 1.79
C HIS A 216 9.33 8.76 0.57
N VAL A 217 8.87 7.54 0.30
CA VAL A 217 9.27 6.75 -0.87
C VAL A 217 8.12 5.87 -1.35
N LEU A 218 8.10 5.55 -2.64
CA LEU A 218 7.21 4.54 -3.19
C LEU A 218 7.86 3.16 -3.14
N VAL A 219 7.11 2.13 -2.78
CA VAL A 219 7.54 0.74 -2.88
C VAL A 219 6.61 0.00 -3.84
N PRO A 220 7.09 -0.47 -5.00
CA PRO A 220 6.26 -1.26 -5.91
C PRO A 220 5.69 -2.50 -5.21
N HIS A 221 4.40 -2.77 -5.39
CA HIS A 221 3.78 -3.94 -4.78
C HIS A 221 4.43 -5.24 -5.28
N GLY A 222 4.65 -6.16 -4.35
CA GLY A 222 5.18 -7.50 -4.65
C GLY A 222 6.69 -7.56 -4.87
N ILE A 223 7.41 -6.45 -4.72
CA ILE A 223 8.88 -6.42 -4.89
C ILE A 223 9.63 -6.99 -3.67
N LEU A 224 9.10 -6.81 -2.46
CA LEU A 224 9.70 -7.30 -1.22
C LEU A 224 9.25 -8.74 -0.96
N ARG A 225 10.06 -9.73 -1.35
CA ARG A 225 9.75 -11.15 -1.15
C ARG A 225 9.93 -11.57 0.31
N VAL A 226 9.00 -12.38 0.81
CA VAL A 226 9.24 -13.17 2.02
C VAL A 226 9.92 -14.46 1.58
N ARG A 227 11.19 -14.65 1.94
CA ARG A 227 11.99 -15.76 1.40
C ARG A 227 11.61 -17.09 2.05
N ASN A 228 11.46 -17.07 3.36
CA ASN A 228 11.12 -18.24 4.17
C ASN A 228 9.70 -18.10 4.70
N ALA A 229 8.75 -17.90 3.78
CA ALA A 229 7.34 -17.77 4.15
C ALA A 229 6.86 -19.08 4.81
N PRO A 230 6.16 -19.02 5.96
CA PRO A 230 5.61 -20.20 6.59
C PRO A 230 4.50 -20.80 5.72
N ALA A 231 4.17 -22.07 5.96
CA ALA A 231 3.00 -22.70 5.36
C ALA A 231 1.74 -21.86 5.62
N VAL A 232 0.78 -21.89 4.68
CA VAL A 232 -0.49 -21.15 4.77
C VAL A 232 -1.45 -21.86 5.74
N GLU A 233 -1.02 -21.94 7.00
CA GLU A 233 -1.78 -22.50 8.11
C GLU A 233 -1.75 -21.52 9.29
N PHE A 234 -2.87 -21.41 10.00
CA PHE A 234 -3.07 -20.37 11.01
C PHE A 234 -1.97 -20.39 12.08
N HIS A 235 -1.70 -21.56 12.68
CA HIS A 235 -0.72 -21.71 13.76
C HIS A 235 0.72 -21.45 13.29
N GLN A 236 1.06 -21.85 12.07
CA GLN A 236 2.38 -21.62 11.48
C GLN A 236 2.61 -20.13 11.21
N LEU A 237 1.62 -19.46 10.60
CA LEU A 237 1.64 -18.02 10.38
C LEU A 237 1.70 -17.24 11.69
N HIS A 238 0.86 -17.59 12.66
CA HIS A 238 0.86 -16.94 13.98
C HIS A 238 2.23 -17.06 14.66
N SER A 239 2.83 -18.25 14.68
CA SER A 239 4.15 -18.46 15.27
C SER A 239 5.24 -17.71 14.51
N TRP A 240 5.20 -17.71 13.18
CA TRP A 240 6.15 -16.95 12.36
C TRP A 240 6.07 -15.43 12.63
N PHE A 241 4.87 -14.84 12.66
CA PHE A 241 4.73 -13.42 13.00
C PHE A 241 5.20 -13.10 14.42
N ARG A 242 5.06 -14.03 15.37
CA ARG A 242 5.45 -13.79 16.77
C ARG A 242 6.96 -13.96 17.00
N ASP A 243 7.55 -15.01 16.42
CA ASP A 243 8.84 -15.55 16.86
C ASP A 243 9.96 -15.35 15.81
N SER A 244 9.63 -15.03 14.55
CA SER A 244 10.62 -14.83 13.48
C SER A 244 11.04 -13.36 13.31
N ASP A 245 12.32 -13.12 13.05
CA ASP A 245 12.83 -11.79 12.68
C ASP A 245 12.22 -11.30 11.35
N GLU A 246 12.09 -12.17 10.34
CA GLU A 246 11.37 -11.88 9.08
C GLU A 246 9.87 -11.64 9.34
N GLY A 247 9.36 -12.16 10.46
CA GLY A 247 7.98 -12.02 10.91
C GLY A 247 7.60 -10.62 11.39
N ARG A 248 8.57 -9.72 11.63
CA ARG A 248 8.34 -8.34 12.10
C ARG A 248 7.87 -7.40 10.98
N VAL A 249 6.85 -7.82 10.24
CA VAL A 249 6.21 -7.11 9.12
C VAL A 249 4.72 -6.90 9.39
N GLU A 250 4.09 -5.90 8.80
CA GLU A 250 2.65 -5.60 9.02
C GLU A 250 1.76 -6.80 8.62
N GLY A 251 2.16 -7.49 7.57
CA GLY A 251 1.42 -8.62 7.02
C GLY A 251 2.15 -9.29 5.86
N ILE A 252 1.49 -10.27 5.26
CA ILE A 252 1.91 -10.92 4.02
C ILE A 252 0.83 -10.68 2.97
N VAL A 253 1.24 -10.40 1.74
CA VAL A 253 0.39 -10.50 0.54
C VAL A 253 0.91 -11.63 -0.34
N TRP A 254 0.05 -12.58 -0.63
CA TRP A 254 0.29 -13.62 -1.61
C TRP A 254 -0.23 -13.20 -2.98
N HIS A 255 0.60 -13.41 -3.99
CA HIS A 255 0.32 -13.14 -5.40
C HIS A 255 0.06 -14.47 -6.10
N CYS A 256 -1.20 -14.79 -6.33
CA CYS A 256 -1.64 -16.03 -6.97
C CYS A 256 -1.38 -16.02 -8.49
N ASN A 257 -1.32 -17.21 -9.09
CA ASN A 257 -0.97 -17.37 -10.51
C ASN A 257 -2.05 -16.85 -11.47
N ASP A 258 -3.31 -16.86 -11.05
CA ASP A 258 -4.45 -16.26 -11.75
C ASP A 258 -4.51 -14.72 -11.60
N GLY A 259 -3.58 -14.15 -10.84
CA GLY A 259 -3.48 -12.74 -10.54
C GLY A 259 -4.39 -12.29 -9.39
N ALA A 260 -5.05 -13.19 -8.66
CA ALA A 260 -5.70 -12.87 -7.40
C ALA A 260 -4.65 -12.46 -6.36
N LEU A 261 -5.08 -11.60 -5.43
CA LEU A 261 -4.28 -11.19 -4.29
C LEU A 261 -5.01 -11.62 -3.04
N VAL A 262 -4.28 -12.15 -2.07
CA VAL A 262 -4.81 -12.53 -0.76
C VAL A 262 -3.83 -12.05 0.29
N LYS A 263 -4.29 -11.62 1.47
CA LYS A 263 -3.39 -11.12 2.52
C LYS A 263 -3.70 -11.68 3.90
N ILE A 264 -2.73 -11.55 4.79
CA ILE A 264 -2.96 -11.61 6.23
C ILE A 264 -2.30 -10.40 6.86
N HIS A 265 -2.89 -9.91 7.94
CA HIS A 265 -2.33 -8.83 8.75
C HIS A 265 -2.02 -9.35 10.14
N ARG A 266 -0.97 -8.83 10.80
CA ARG A 266 -0.66 -9.13 12.20
C ARG A 266 -1.87 -8.97 13.12
N HIS A 267 -2.63 -7.89 12.95
CA HIS A 267 -3.79 -7.61 13.80
C HIS A 267 -4.93 -8.62 13.60
N HIS A 268 -5.06 -9.27 12.43
CA HIS A 268 -6.02 -10.36 12.27
C HIS A 268 -5.65 -11.58 13.12
N LEU A 269 -4.36 -11.75 13.45
CA LEU A 269 -3.85 -12.79 14.34
C LEU A 269 -3.82 -12.33 15.81
N GLY A 270 -4.41 -11.18 16.13
CA GLY A 270 -4.36 -10.58 17.47
C GLY A 270 -2.98 -10.04 17.87
N LEU A 271 -2.04 -9.92 16.94
CA LEU A 271 -0.69 -9.42 17.22
C LEU A 271 -0.62 -7.89 17.01
N LYS A 272 0.22 -7.22 17.81
CA LYS A 272 0.45 -5.77 17.70
C LYS A 272 1.24 -5.44 16.43
N TRP A 273 1.01 -4.24 15.91
CA TRP A 273 1.82 -3.63 14.85
C TRP A 273 2.00 -2.12 15.11
N PRO A 274 3.22 -1.57 14.97
CA PRO A 274 4.49 -2.29 14.80
C PRO A 274 4.91 -3.05 16.07
N GLU A 275 5.75 -4.07 15.90
CA GLU A 275 6.36 -4.85 16.98
C GLU A 275 7.87 -4.63 16.97
N GLY A 276 8.34 -3.68 17.79
CA GLY A 276 9.76 -3.31 17.85
C GLY A 276 10.34 -2.85 16.51
N GLU A 277 11.55 -3.30 16.19
CA GLU A 277 12.20 -3.01 14.92
C GLU A 277 11.60 -3.84 13.79
N THR A 278 11.05 -3.18 12.77
CA THR A 278 10.45 -3.86 11.62
C THR A 278 11.50 -4.58 10.77
N PHE A 279 11.09 -5.64 10.06
CA PHE A 279 12.00 -6.37 9.18
C PHE A 279 12.55 -5.48 8.05
N LEU A 280 11.75 -4.57 7.49
CA LEU A 280 12.22 -3.57 6.54
C LEU A 280 13.41 -2.76 7.09
N ASN A 281 13.37 -2.42 8.38
CA ASN A 281 14.44 -1.68 9.05
C ASN A 281 15.65 -2.53 9.43
N SER A 282 15.60 -3.85 9.32
CA SER A 282 16.77 -4.71 9.54
C SER A 282 17.72 -4.76 8.34
N ARG A 283 17.30 -4.21 7.20
CA ARG A 283 18.02 -4.29 5.93
C ARG A 283 18.84 -3.03 5.67
N PRO A 284 20.13 -3.16 5.27
CA PRO A 284 20.93 -2.02 4.87
C PRO A 284 20.34 -1.38 3.62
N VAL A 285 20.51 -0.05 3.49
CA VAL A 285 20.03 0.72 2.35
C VAL A 285 21.13 1.54 1.71
N VAL A 286 21.12 1.65 0.38
CA VAL A 286 22.01 2.52 -0.39
C VAL A 286 21.20 3.58 -1.13
N VAL A 287 21.65 4.83 -1.12
CA VAL A 287 20.99 5.90 -1.89
C VAL A 287 21.65 5.97 -3.27
N ARG A 288 20.94 5.59 -4.34
CA ARG A 288 21.44 5.65 -5.73
C ARG A 288 20.64 6.67 -6.54
N LEU A 289 20.92 7.95 -6.30
CA LEU A 289 20.46 9.06 -7.15
C LEU A 289 21.62 9.60 -7.97
N SER A 290 21.34 10.03 -9.20
CA SER A 290 22.30 10.82 -9.98
C SER A 290 22.56 12.13 -9.25
N GLN A 291 23.83 12.49 -9.01
CA GLN A 291 24.16 13.81 -8.49
C GLN A 291 23.66 14.86 -9.47
N LEU A 292 22.86 15.80 -8.98
CA LEU A 292 22.46 16.96 -9.77
C LEU A 292 23.72 17.80 -10.01
N PRO A 293 23.99 18.25 -11.25
CA PRO A 293 25.15 19.11 -11.50
C PRO A 293 25.01 20.39 -10.66
N PHE A 294 26.07 20.72 -9.92
CA PHE A 294 26.18 21.85 -8.98
C PHE A 294 25.88 23.26 -9.58
N HIS A 295 25.60 23.35 -10.88
CA HIS A 295 25.47 24.59 -11.65
C HIS A 295 24.05 24.93 -12.12
N LEU A 296 23.03 24.14 -11.76
CA LEU A 296 21.65 24.56 -12.02
C LEU A 296 21.27 25.64 -11.00
N ASP A 297 20.75 26.77 -11.47
CA ASP A 297 20.06 27.77 -10.64
C ASP A 297 18.79 27.12 -10.06
N VAL A 298 18.98 26.33 -9.01
CA VAL A 298 17.92 25.60 -8.33
C VAL A 298 17.09 26.63 -7.58
N SER A 299 15.81 26.74 -7.93
CA SER A 299 14.90 27.65 -7.25
C SER A 299 14.82 27.31 -5.74
N PRO A 300 14.52 28.28 -4.86
CA PRO A 300 14.42 28.03 -3.41
C PRO A 300 13.44 26.90 -3.05
N ASP A 301 12.43 26.67 -3.89
CA ASP A 301 11.47 25.57 -3.73
C ASP A 301 12.06 24.21 -4.10
N SER A 302 12.99 24.11 -5.06
CA SER A 302 13.63 22.83 -5.37
C SER A 302 14.73 22.42 -4.39
N ARG A 303 15.27 23.33 -3.57
CA ARG A 303 16.12 22.95 -2.41
C ARG A 303 15.35 22.26 -1.30
N LYS A 304 14.01 22.47 -1.23
CA LYS A 304 13.11 21.73 -0.35
C LYS A 304 12.59 20.42 -0.97
N ASN A 305 13.00 20.11 -2.20
CA ASN A 305 12.59 18.89 -2.89
C ASN A 305 13.37 17.69 -2.35
N LEU A 306 12.65 16.61 -2.03
CA LEU A 306 13.20 15.37 -1.52
C LEU A 306 14.24 14.74 -2.47
N PHE A 307 14.09 14.91 -3.79
CA PHE A 307 15.08 14.47 -4.77
C PHE A 307 16.43 15.16 -4.59
N PHE A 308 16.42 16.48 -4.34
CA PHE A 308 17.64 17.24 -4.10
C PHE A 308 18.27 16.83 -2.77
N ALA A 309 17.47 16.73 -1.70
CA ALA A 309 17.95 16.34 -0.39
C ALA A 309 18.57 14.92 -0.36
N LEU A 310 18.01 13.97 -1.12
CA LEU A 310 18.60 12.64 -1.24
C LEU A 310 19.81 12.61 -2.19
N SER A 311 19.91 13.54 -3.16
CA SER A 311 21.06 13.58 -4.07
C SER A 311 22.38 13.89 -3.35
N SER A 312 22.35 14.64 -2.24
CA SER A 312 23.53 14.86 -1.38
C SER A 312 23.97 13.59 -0.63
N LEU A 313 23.07 12.60 -0.53
CA LEU A 313 23.35 11.30 0.07
C LEU A 313 23.73 10.24 -0.96
N ALA A 314 23.84 10.59 -2.24
CA ALA A 314 24.13 9.64 -3.31
C ALA A 314 25.42 8.83 -3.04
N GLY A 315 25.33 7.51 -3.20
CA GLY A 315 26.40 6.55 -2.93
C GLY A 315 26.55 6.15 -1.46
N ARG A 316 25.90 6.85 -0.52
CA ARG A 316 25.99 6.51 0.90
C ARG A 316 25.20 5.23 1.20
N ARG A 317 25.79 4.39 2.05
CA ARG A 317 25.18 3.19 2.62
C ARG A 317 24.82 3.43 4.09
N PHE A 318 23.65 2.97 4.49
CA PHE A 318 23.12 3.03 5.85
C PHE A 318 22.75 1.63 6.32
N SER A 319 22.77 1.40 7.64
CA SER A 319 22.35 0.13 8.26
C SER A 319 20.85 -0.14 8.09
N SER A 320 20.05 0.91 7.96
CA SER A 320 18.60 0.83 7.86
C SER A 320 18.02 2.02 7.10
N VAL A 321 16.82 1.86 6.53
CA VAL A 321 16.09 2.98 5.90
C VAL A 321 15.73 4.09 6.90
N ARG A 322 15.56 3.76 8.18
CA ARG A 322 15.33 4.76 9.26
C ARG A 322 16.54 5.65 9.52
N ASP A 323 17.73 5.18 9.19
CA ASP A 323 18.99 5.89 9.45
C ASP A 323 19.29 6.92 8.34
N VAL A 324 18.48 6.95 7.27
CA VAL A 324 18.55 7.96 6.22
C VAL A 324 17.99 9.28 6.76
N GLN A 325 18.89 10.11 7.27
CA GLN A 325 18.58 11.45 7.75
C GLN A 325 18.95 12.49 6.69
N LEU A 326 17.98 13.28 6.27
CA LEU A 326 18.23 14.41 5.37
C LEU A 326 18.82 15.56 6.18
N GLU A 327 19.88 16.18 5.68
CA GLU A 327 20.45 17.40 6.27
C GLU A 327 19.55 18.60 5.97
N ALA A 328 19.53 19.58 6.88
CA ALA A 328 18.62 20.73 6.85
C ALA A 328 19.04 21.80 5.84
#